data_AF-A0A944BWK2-F1
#
_entry.id   AF-A0A944BWK2-F1
#
_cell.length_a   1.000
_cell.length_b   1.000
_cell.length_c   1.000
_cell.angle_alpha   90.00
_cell.angle_beta   90.00
_cell.angle_gamma   90.00
#
_symmetry.space_group_name_H-M   'P 1'
#
loop_
_entity.id
_entity.type
_entity.pdbx_description
1 polymer ?
#
loop_
_entity_poly.entity_id
_entity_poly.type
_entity_poly.pdbx_seq_one_letter_code
_entity_poly.pdbx_strand_id
1 'polypeptide(L)'
;MGNLFSDKYDDHFYSSKKDEEEQKKKEQQPVEETPEEREERELRELTYDRSSKRKRILIIGGVVLLVLGVSIALWLRYFHPYIVSEERGVILKVQSEGTILKTYEVQMISEKYIADTVRAYKSGFEFTIKSDSLAAKASRLQSTGRRVTVKYEEFKGMLPWRGETNRFATDIIADGEY
;
A
#
# COMPACT_ATOMS: atom_id res chain seq x y z
N MET A 1 38.30 73.44 47.00
CA MET A 1 37.45 72.22 47.09
C MET A 1 36.88 71.98 45.72
N GLY A 2 37.27 70.88 45.09
CA GLY A 2 36.95 70.57 43.70
C GLY A 2 35.66 69.76 43.56
N ASN A 3 34.98 69.95 42.44
CA ASN A 3 34.03 68.98 41.91
C ASN A 3 34.77 68.14 40.86
N LEU A 4 35.34 67.04 41.33
CA LEU A 4 35.64 65.86 40.52
C LEU A 4 34.30 65.16 40.20
N PHE A 5 34.25 64.37 39.14
CA PHE A 5 33.09 63.58 38.65
C PHE A 5 32.13 64.31 37.69
N SER A 6 32.61 64.54 36.46
CA SER A 6 31.74 64.54 35.27
C SER A 6 31.86 63.16 34.64
N ASP A 7 31.10 62.19 35.16
CA ASP A 7 31.02 60.86 34.56
C ASP A 7 30.16 60.92 33.29
N LYS A 8 30.84 60.68 32.17
CA LYS A 8 30.28 60.52 30.84
C LYS A 8 29.82 59.06 30.70
N TYR A 9 28.69 58.73 31.31
CA TYR A 9 28.00 57.47 31.02
C TYR A 9 27.15 57.65 29.75
N ASP A 10 27.52 56.97 28.67
CA ASP A 10 26.68 56.85 27.48
C ASP A 10 25.49 55.93 27.82
N ASP A 11 24.33 56.53 28.00
CA ASP A 11 23.06 55.87 28.33
C ASP A 11 22.48 55.10 27.12
N HIS A 12 23.23 54.13 26.58
CA HIS A 12 22.77 53.27 25.48
C HIS A 12 21.50 52.47 25.84
N PHE A 13 21.27 52.24 27.14
CA PHE A 13 20.09 51.52 27.64
C PHE A 13 18.78 52.32 27.49
N TYR A 14 18.84 53.65 27.58
CA TYR A 14 17.67 54.51 27.41
C TYR A 14 17.43 54.88 25.95
N SER A 15 18.47 54.87 25.09
CA SER A 15 18.30 55.02 23.63
C SER A 15 17.50 53.87 23.05
N SER A 16 17.91 52.61 23.30
CA SER A 16 17.25 51.43 22.72
C SER A 16 15.74 51.37 23.03
N LYS A 17 15.33 51.76 24.24
CA LYS A 17 13.90 51.81 24.59
C LYS A 17 13.17 52.94 23.88
N LYS A 18 13.80 54.10 23.71
CA LYS A 18 13.24 55.21 22.95
C LYS A 18 13.11 54.87 21.47
N ASP A 19 14.09 54.17 20.92
CA ASP A 19 14.14 53.71 19.54
C ASP A 19 13.09 52.62 19.30
N GLU A 20 12.92 51.68 20.25
CA GLU A 20 11.84 50.68 20.24
C GLU A 20 10.45 51.30 20.43
N GLU A 21 10.30 52.30 21.30
CA GLU A 21 9.05 53.03 21.51
C GLU A 21 8.70 53.91 20.29
N GLU A 22 9.67 54.56 19.66
CA GLU A 22 9.48 55.31 18.42
C GLU A 22 9.17 54.38 17.24
N GLN A 23 9.82 53.22 17.15
CA GLN A 23 9.49 52.19 16.16
C GLN A 23 8.09 51.63 16.38
N LYS A 24 7.71 51.27 17.63
CA LYS A 24 6.34 50.85 17.97
C LYS A 24 5.31 51.94 17.64
N LYS A 25 5.65 53.21 17.87
CA LYS A 25 4.76 54.35 17.62
C LYS A 25 4.63 54.66 16.13
N LYS A 26 5.68 54.41 15.33
CA LYS A 26 5.64 54.48 13.85
C LYS A 26 4.90 53.28 13.24
N GLU A 27 4.98 52.10 13.86
CA GLU A 27 4.22 50.91 13.45
C GLU A 27 2.73 50.98 13.82
N GLN A 28 2.36 51.74 14.87
CA GLN A 28 0.97 51.89 15.33
C GLN A 28 0.22 53.06 14.69
N GLN A 29 0.89 53.97 13.99
CA GLN A 29 0.20 54.95 13.16
C GLN A 29 -0.36 54.26 11.92
N PRO A 30 -1.66 54.44 11.60
CA PRO A 30 -2.19 53.94 10.34
C PRO A 30 -1.44 54.68 9.23
N VAL A 31 -0.57 53.97 8.50
CA VAL A 31 -0.06 54.47 7.23
C VAL A 31 -1.30 54.68 6.37
N GLU A 32 -1.60 55.93 6.03
CA GLU A 32 -2.73 56.28 5.19
C GLU A 32 -2.39 55.83 3.77
N GLU A 33 -2.76 54.58 3.46
CA GLU A 33 -2.51 53.97 2.16
C GLU A 33 -3.23 54.76 1.07
N THR A 34 -2.50 55.09 0.01
CA THR A 34 -3.10 55.63 -1.20
C THR A 34 -4.16 54.63 -1.69
N PRO A 35 -5.32 55.08 -2.21
CA PRO A 35 -6.38 54.16 -2.67
C PRO A 35 -5.87 53.04 -3.58
N GLU A 36 -4.88 53.34 -4.42
CA GLU A 36 -4.21 52.39 -5.32
C GLU A 36 -3.38 51.33 -4.56
N GLU A 37 -2.64 51.71 -3.51
CA GLU A 37 -1.82 50.80 -2.71
C GLU A 37 -2.70 49.84 -1.89
N ARG A 38 -3.87 50.31 -1.45
CA ARG A 38 -4.88 49.50 -0.77
C ARG A 38 -5.46 48.44 -1.71
N GLU A 39 -5.81 48.83 -2.93
CA GLU A 39 -6.30 47.91 -3.96
C GLU A 39 -5.24 46.88 -4.35
N GLU A 40 -3.96 47.28 -4.50
CA GLU A 40 -2.86 46.35 -4.76
C GLU A 40 -2.67 45.33 -3.63
N ARG A 41 -2.76 45.77 -2.37
CA ARG A 41 -2.65 44.88 -1.20
C ARG A 41 -3.81 43.88 -1.16
N GLU A 42 -5.04 44.34 -1.34
CA GLU A 42 -6.22 43.48 -1.41
C GLU A 42 -6.11 42.46 -2.55
N LEU A 43 -5.64 42.88 -3.72
CA LEU A 43 -5.37 41.98 -4.85
C LEU A 43 -4.27 40.97 -4.54
N ARG A 44 -3.18 41.37 -3.88
CA ARG A 44 -2.10 40.45 -3.45
C ARG A 44 -2.58 39.45 -2.41
N GLU A 45 -3.35 39.88 -1.42
CA GLU A 45 -3.91 38.99 -0.40
C GLU A 45 -4.93 38.02 -1.00
N LEU A 46 -5.82 38.49 -1.88
CA LEU A 46 -6.78 37.66 -2.61
C LEU A 46 -6.10 36.65 -3.55
N THR A 47 -5.04 37.07 -4.24
CA THR A 47 -4.28 36.18 -5.15
C THR A 47 -3.42 35.19 -4.38
N TYR A 48 -2.79 35.59 -3.27
CA TYR A 48 -2.02 34.73 -2.37
C TYR A 48 -2.89 33.65 -1.72
N ASP A 49 -4.05 34.06 -1.19
CA ASP A 49 -5.00 33.15 -0.53
C ASP A 49 -5.62 32.16 -1.54
N ARG A 50 -5.99 32.62 -2.75
CA ARG A 50 -6.46 31.71 -3.82
C ARG A 50 -5.39 30.74 -4.31
N SER A 51 -4.16 31.22 -4.54
CA SER A 51 -3.06 30.42 -5.08
C SER A 51 -2.65 29.30 -4.13
N SER A 52 -2.53 29.60 -2.84
CA SER A 52 -2.17 28.62 -1.82
C SER A 52 -3.26 27.58 -1.57
N LYS A 53 -4.54 27.99 -1.51
CA LYS A 53 -5.69 27.07 -1.36
C LYS A 53 -5.85 26.15 -2.56
N ARG A 54 -5.73 26.67 -3.79
CA ARG A 54 -5.80 25.86 -5.03
C ARG A 54 -4.65 24.85 -5.10
N LYS A 55 -3.42 25.27 -4.80
CA LYS A 55 -2.26 24.36 -4.75
C LYS A 55 -2.46 23.25 -3.72
N ARG A 56 -2.97 23.56 -2.52
CA ARG A 56 -3.30 22.55 -1.50
C ARG A 56 -4.35 21.57 -1.98
N ILE A 57 -5.43 22.03 -2.60
CA ILE A 57 -6.49 21.16 -3.15
C ILE A 57 -5.92 20.25 -4.25
N LEU A 58 -5.07 20.77 -5.14
CA LEU A 58 -4.43 19.97 -6.20
C LEU A 58 -3.47 18.92 -5.62
N ILE A 59 -2.67 19.29 -4.60
CA ILE A 59 -1.78 18.34 -3.92
C ILE A 59 -2.59 17.25 -3.21
N ILE A 60 -3.61 17.64 -2.44
CA ILE A 60 -4.49 16.68 -1.74
C ILE A 60 -5.19 15.77 -2.75
N GLY A 61 -5.76 16.33 -3.82
CA GLY A 61 -6.38 15.56 -4.90
C GLY A 61 -5.40 14.59 -5.57
N GLY A 62 -4.17 15.04 -5.83
CA GLY A 62 -3.10 14.20 -6.37
C GLY A 62 -2.71 13.06 -5.43
N VAL A 63 -2.57 13.32 -4.12
CA VAL A 63 -2.29 12.30 -3.11
C VAL A 63 -3.43 11.30 -3.00
N VAL A 64 -4.69 11.76 -2.99
CA VAL A 64 -5.86 10.87 -2.95
C VAL A 64 -5.90 9.97 -4.19
N LEU A 65 -5.67 10.51 -5.38
CA LEU A 65 -5.60 9.72 -6.61
C LEU A 65 -4.45 8.70 -6.60
N LEU A 66 -3.29 9.09 -6.06
CA LEU A 66 -2.16 8.18 -5.91
C LEU A 66 -2.53 7.02 -4.98
N VAL A 67 -3.08 7.33 -3.79
CA VAL A 67 -3.49 6.30 -2.83
C VAL A 67 -4.52 5.36 -3.44
N LEU A 68 -5.54 5.89 -4.12
CA LEU A 68 -6.54 5.07 -4.81
C LEU A 68 -5.91 4.19 -5.88
N GLY A 69 -5.01 4.74 -6.70
CA GLY A 69 -4.29 3.97 -7.73
C GLY A 69 -3.47 2.82 -7.14
N VAL A 70 -2.73 3.09 -6.07
CA VAL A 70 -1.95 2.07 -5.34
C VAL A 70 -2.88 1.03 -4.72
N SER A 71 -3.97 1.44 -4.07
CA SER A 71 -4.94 0.51 -3.48
C SER A 71 -5.57 -0.42 -4.51
N ILE A 72 -5.98 0.11 -5.67
CA ILE A 72 -6.53 -0.70 -6.77
C ILE A 72 -5.48 -1.66 -7.31
N ALA A 73 -4.24 -1.19 -7.52
CA ALA A 73 -3.15 -2.03 -8.00
C ALA A 73 -2.85 -3.18 -7.03
N LEU A 74 -2.80 -2.90 -5.73
CA LEU A 74 -2.63 -3.93 -4.69
C LEU A 74 -3.81 -4.92 -4.69
N TRP A 75 -5.04 -4.44 -4.80
CA TRP A 75 -6.21 -5.30 -4.86
C TRP A 75 -6.16 -6.27 -6.05
N LEU A 76 -5.88 -5.77 -7.24
CA LEU A 76 -5.72 -6.58 -8.46
C LEU A 76 -4.55 -7.57 -8.36
N ARG A 77 -3.50 -7.21 -7.63
CA ARG A 77 -2.28 -8.02 -7.49
C ARG A 77 -2.44 -9.18 -6.51
N TYR A 78 -3.27 -9.03 -5.47
CA TYR A 78 -3.33 -9.97 -4.34
C TYR A 78 -4.71 -10.60 -4.10
N PHE A 79 -5.80 -9.95 -4.49
CA PHE A 79 -7.17 -10.41 -4.18
C PHE A 79 -7.99 -10.82 -5.39
N HIS A 80 -7.60 -10.40 -6.60
CA HIS A 80 -8.27 -10.82 -7.83
C HIS A 80 -7.62 -12.11 -8.38
N PRO A 81 -8.39 -13.19 -8.59
CA PRO A 81 -7.86 -14.39 -9.26
C PRO A 81 -7.51 -14.03 -10.70
N TYR A 82 -6.28 -14.32 -11.13
CA TYR A 82 -5.80 -13.98 -12.47
C TYR A 82 -6.10 -15.10 -13.47
N ILE A 83 -6.03 -16.35 -13.03
CA ILE A 83 -6.33 -17.53 -13.84
C ILE A 83 -7.32 -18.38 -13.06
N VAL A 84 -8.40 -18.77 -13.72
CA VAL A 84 -9.30 -19.82 -13.25
C VAL A 84 -9.20 -20.93 -14.29
N SER A 85 -8.71 -22.09 -13.88
CA SER A 85 -8.46 -23.20 -14.80
C SER A 85 -8.70 -24.53 -14.10
N GLU A 86 -8.73 -25.58 -14.91
CA GLU A 86 -8.84 -26.95 -14.45
C GLU A 86 -7.61 -27.72 -14.90
N GLU A 87 -7.08 -28.58 -14.03
CA GLU A 87 -5.95 -29.45 -14.35
C GLU A 87 -6.28 -30.89 -13.92
N ARG A 88 -6.00 -31.85 -14.82
CA ARG A 88 -6.26 -33.28 -14.60
C ARG A 88 -4.96 -33.99 -14.27
N GLY A 89 -4.98 -34.84 -13.25
CA GLY A 89 -3.78 -35.51 -12.76
C GLY A 89 -4.04 -36.53 -11.65
N VAL A 90 -2.96 -36.98 -11.02
CA VAL A 90 -3.00 -37.90 -9.88
C VAL A 90 -2.32 -37.22 -8.68
N ILE A 91 -3.03 -37.17 -7.54
CA ILE A 91 -2.50 -36.59 -6.30
C ILE A 91 -1.47 -37.55 -5.71
N LEU A 92 -0.27 -37.02 -5.43
CA LEU A 92 0.82 -37.78 -4.83
C LEU A 92 0.94 -37.55 -3.32
N LYS A 93 0.81 -36.30 -2.90
CA LYS A 93 1.10 -35.88 -1.53
C LYS A 93 0.12 -34.81 -1.10
N VAL A 94 -0.43 -34.96 0.10
CA VAL A 94 -1.18 -33.92 0.81
C VAL A 94 -0.48 -33.70 2.14
N GLN A 95 -0.03 -32.48 2.40
CA GLN A 95 0.70 -32.11 3.61
C GLN A 95 0.13 -30.83 4.20
N SER A 96 0.06 -30.75 5.53
CA SER A 96 -0.31 -29.50 6.21
C SER A 96 0.97 -28.73 6.55
N GLU A 97 1.08 -27.52 6.02
CA GLU A 97 2.24 -26.65 6.21
C GLU A 97 1.82 -25.31 6.84
N GLY A 98 2.80 -24.63 7.47
CA GLY A 98 2.61 -23.34 8.12
C GLY A 98 2.73 -23.40 9.65
N THR A 99 3.43 -22.40 10.22
CA THR A 99 3.69 -22.30 11.67
C THR A 99 2.53 -21.63 12.43
N ILE A 100 1.96 -20.56 11.86
CA ILE A 100 0.90 -19.75 12.49
C ILE A 100 -0.45 -20.02 11.83
N LEU A 101 -0.47 -20.10 10.50
CA LEU A 101 -1.66 -20.38 9.70
C LEU A 101 -1.41 -21.65 8.92
N LYS A 102 -2.17 -22.70 9.25
CA LYS A 102 -2.06 -23.99 8.58
C LYS A 102 -2.79 -23.94 7.25
N THR A 103 -2.09 -24.28 6.18
CA THR A 103 -2.66 -24.56 4.87
C THR A 103 -2.34 -25.99 4.47
N TYR A 104 -3.14 -26.58 3.58
CA TYR A 104 -2.83 -27.89 3.04
C TYR A 104 -2.19 -27.71 1.68
N GLU A 105 -0.92 -28.04 1.56
CA GLU A 105 -0.21 -28.07 0.29
C GLU A 105 -0.35 -29.45 -0.35
N VAL A 106 -0.72 -29.46 -1.62
CA VAL A 106 -0.97 -30.67 -2.39
C VAL A 106 -0.05 -30.70 -3.59
N GLN A 107 0.60 -31.84 -3.78
CA GLN A 107 1.43 -32.13 -4.95
C GLN A 107 0.71 -33.16 -5.83
N MET A 108 0.53 -32.81 -7.09
CA MET A 108 -0.13 -33.62 -8.11
C MET A 108 0.79 -33.76 -9.31
N ILE A 109 0.71 -34.88 -10.04
CA ILE A 109 1.29 -34.95 -11.39
C ILE A 109 0.18 -34.76 -12.40
N SER A 110 0.30 -33.75 -13.27
CA SER A 110 -0.65 -33.58 -14.37
C SER A 110 -0.48 -34.63 -15.45
N GLU A 111 -1.60 -35.06 -16.05
CA GLU A 111 -1.60 -36.07 -17.13
C GLU A 111 -0.78 -35.64 -18.35
N LYS A 112 -0.75 -34.33 -18.64
CA LYS A 112 0.02 -33.72 -19.73
C LYS A 112 1.52 -34.03 -19.66
N TYR A 113 2.05 -34.24 -18.46
CA TYR A 113 3.46 -34.55 -18.24
C TYR A 113 3.74 -36.04 -18.08
N ILE A 114 2.72 -36.87 -17.82
CA ILE A 114 2.87 -38.33 -17.73
C ILE A 114 3.15 -38.94 -19.11
N ALA A 115 2.59 -38.34 -20.17
CA ALA A 115 2.74 -38.82 -21.54
C ALA A 115 4.02 -38.37 -22.26
N ASP A 116 4.73 -37.36 -21.75
CA ASP A 116 5.93 -36.80 -22.38
C ASP A 116 7.21 -37.40 -21.75
N THR A 117 7.71 -38.47 -22.35
CA THR A 117 8.93 -39.19 -21.91
C THR A 117 10.24 -38.51 -22.31
N VAL A 118 10.19 -37.40 -23.06
CA VAL A 118 11.37 -36.81 -23.72
C VAL A 118 11.92 -35.60 -22.95
N ARG A 119 11.11 -34.94 -22.11
CA ARG A 119 11.55 -33.80 -21.30
C ARG A 119 11.82 -34.20 -19.86
N ALA A 120 12.98 -33.79 -19.35
CA ALA A 120 13.32 -33.90 -17.94
C ALA A 120 12.15 -33.38 -17.09
N TYR A 121 11.61 -34.27 -16.26
CA TYR A 121 10.42 -34.15 -15.42
C TYR A 121 10.36 -32.77 -14.74
N LYS A 122 9.67 -31.81 -15.37
CA LYS A 122 9.57 -30.45 -14.86
C LYS A 122 8.22 -30.28 -14.17
N SER A 123 8.31 -30.22 -12.84
CA SER A 123 7.32 -29.80 -11.85
C SER A 123 6.05 -30.65 -11.74
N GLY A 124 5.90 -31.33 -10.61
CA GLY A 124 4.57 -31.64 -10.10
C GLY A 124 3.75 -30.34 -9.99
N PHE A 125 2.46 -30.44 -10.28
CA PHE A 125 1.49 -29.38 -10.08
C PHE A 125 1.22 -29.25 -8.58
N GLU A 126 1.67 -28.13 -8.01
CA GLU A 126 1.49 -27.81 -6.61
C GLU A 126 0.40 -26.75 -6.44
N PHE A 127 -0.49 -26.99 -5.48
CA PHE A 127 -1.58 -26.11 -5.14
C PHE A 127 -1.96 -26.22 -3.67
N THR A 128 -2.53 -25.15 -3.14
CA THR A 128 -2.97 -25.03 -1.76
C THR A 128 -4.48 -25.25 -1.63
N ILE A 129 -4.90 -25.97 -0.59
CA ILE A 129 -6.29 -26.11 -0.17
C ILE A 129 -6.50 -25.38 1.16
N LYS A 130 -7.54 -24.53 1.22
CA LYS A 130 -7.93 -23.82 2.44
C LYS A 130 -9.01 -24.52 3.26
N SER A 131 -9.84 -25.33 2.61
CA SER A 131 -10.97 -26.00 3.27
C SER A 131 -10.56 -27.37 3.81
N ASP A 132 -10.79 -27.61 5.10
CA ASP A 132 -10.56 -28.91 5.74
C ASP A 132 -11.34 -30.05 5.04
N SER A 133 -12.55 -29.77 4.56
CA SER A 133 -13.38 -30.78 3.86
C SER A 133 -12.76 -31.18 2.52
N LEU A 134 -12.23 -30.21 1.78
CA LEU A 134 -11.57 -30.45 0.49
C LEU A 134 -10.22 -31.14 0.68
N ALA A 135 -9.49 -30.80 1.76
CA ALA A 135 -8.25 -31.47 2.12
C ALA A 135 -8.50 -32.94 2.49
N ALA A 136 -9.53 -33.22 3.29
CA ALA A 136 -9.93 -34.60 3.60
C ALA A 136 -10.33 -35.38 2.34
N LYS A 137 -11.02 -34.73 1.39
CA LYS A 137 -11.34 -35.33 0.08
C LYS A 137 -10.05 -35.64 -0.70
N ALA A 138 -9.12 -34.69 -0.79
CA ALA A 138 -7.83 -34.87 -1.46
C ALA A 138 -7.02 -36.03 -0.85
N SER A 139 -6.93 -36.12 0.48
CA SER A 139 -6.22 -37.22 1.16
C SER A 139 -6.84 -38.59 0.88
N ARG A 140 -8.17 -38.69 0.80
CA ARG A 140 -8.85 -39.94 0.41
C ARG A 140 -8.50 -40.33 -1.03
N LEU A 141 -8.54 -39.36 -1.94
CA LEU A 141 -8.24 -39.59 -3.37
C LEU A 141 -6.76 -39.96 -3.59
N GLN A 142 -5.84 -39.36 -2.83
CA GLN A 142 -4.42 -39.74 -2.80
C GLN A 142 -4.26 -41.24 -2.51
N SER A 143 -4.96 -41.76 -1.49
CA SER A 143 -4.86 -43.19 -1.12
C SER A 143 -5.41 -44.14 -2.19
N THR A 144 -6.28 -43.65 -3.08
CA THR A 144 -6.91 -44.47 -4.12
C THR A 144 -6.09 -44.48 -5.42
N GLY A 145 -5.14 -43.55 -5.58
CA GLY A 145 -4.34 -43.41 -6.81
C GLY A 145 -5.17 -43.08 -8.06
N ARG A 146 -6.42 -42.64 -7.87
CA ARG A 146 -7.33 -42.30 -8.97
C ARG A 146 -6.93 -40.99 -9.61
N ARG A 147 -7.31 -40.85 -10.88
CA ARG A 147 -7.24 -39.59 -11.60
C ARG A 147 -8.29 -38.64 -11.07
N VAL A 148 -7.90 -37.38 -10.92
CA VAL A 148 -8.73 -36.31 -10.41
C VAL A 148 -8.61 -35.09 -11.32
N THR A 149 -9.68 -34.32 -11.39
CA THR A 149 -9.73 -33.00 -12.02
C THR A 149 -9.80 -31.97 -10.90
N VAL A 150 -8.79 -31.10 -10.83
CA VAL A 150 -8.70 -30.03 -9.84
C VAL A 150 -9.06 -28.72 -10.51
N LYS A 151 -10.10 -28.05 -10.01
CA LYS A 151 -10.41 -26.67 -10.37
C LYS A 151 -9.65 -25.75 -9.43
N TYR A 152 -8.93 -24.78 -9.98
CA TYR A 152 -8.10 -23.90 -9.18
C TYR A 152 -8.13 -22.46 -9.67
N GLU A 153 -7.82 -21.57 -8.74
CA GLU A 153 -7.63 -20.14 -8.97
C GLU A 153 -6.18 -19.76 -8.66
N GLU A 154 -5.49 -19.15 -9.63
CA GLU A 154 -4.13 -18.65 -9.47
C GLU A 154 -4.16 -17.13 -9.26
N PHE A 155 -3.55 -16.68 -8.18
CA PHE A 155 -3.38 -15.28 -7.86
C PHE A 155 -1.98 -14.84 -8.31
N LYS A 156 -1.83 -13.58 -8.73
CA LYS A 156 -0.48 -13.09 -9.08
C LYS A 156 0.45 -13.10 -7.87
N GLY A 157 -0.10 -12.90 -6.67
CA GLY A 157 0.63 -12.54 -5.46
C GLY A 157 0.51 -13.53 -4.33
N MET A 158 1.67 -13.82 -3.75
CA MET A 158 1.77 -14.62 -2.55
C MET A 158 1.55 -13.71 -1.35
N LEU A 159 0.67 -14.15 -0.45
CA LEU A 159 0.46 -13.51 0.84
C LEU A 159 0.97 -14.48 1.91
N PRO A 160 1.70 -14.00 2.94
CA PRO A 160 2.30 -14.89 3.93
C PRO A 160 1.27 -15.69 4.74
N TRP A 161 0.01 -15.24 4.76
CA TRP A 161 -1.11 -15.94 5.39
C TRP A 161 -1.89 -16.88 4.45
N ARG A 162 -1.43 -17.08 3.22
CA ARG A 162 -2.15 -17.83 2.19
C ARG A 162 -1.43 -19.10 1.71
N GLY A 163 -0.39 -19.54 2.42
CA GLY A 163 0.39 -20.73 2.06
C GLY A 163 1.59 -20.41 1.17
N GLU A 164 2.23 -21.46 0.65
CA GLU A 164 3.47 -21.35 -0.14
C GLU A 164 3.22 -21.19 -1.64
N THR A 165 2.05 -21.61 -2.12
CA THR A 165 1.72 -21.52 -3.54
C THR A 165 0.70 -20.42 -3.83
N ASN A 166 0.71 -19.96 -5.08
CA ASN A 166 -0.24 -18.97 -5.58
C ASN A 166 -1.53 -19.59 -6.15
N ARG A 167 -1.65 -20.93 -6.13
CA ARG A 167 -2.76 -21.67 -6.72
C ARG A 167 -3.64 -22.24 -5.61
N PHE A 168 -4.92 -21.94 -5.67
CA PHE A 168 -5.89 -22.41 -4.67
C PHE A 168 -6.90 -23.31 -5.33
N ALA A 169 -6.99 -24.55 -4.88
CA ALA A 169 -8.05 -25.43 -5.35
C ALA A 169 -9.39 -24.97 -4.79
N THR A 170 -10.33 -24.76 -5.70
CA THR A 170 -11.74 -24.46 -5.37
C THR A 170 -12.55 -25.73 -5.31
N ASP A 171 -12.24 -26.70 -6.16
CA ASP A 171 -12.91 -28.00 -6.20
C ASP A 171 -11.98 -29.12 -6.69
N ILE A 172 -12.28 -30.35 -6.28
CA ILE A 172 -11.55 -31.57 -6.67
C ILE A 172 -12.59 -32.64 -7.00
N ILE A 173 -12.61 -33.07 -8.26
CA ILE A 173 -13.57 -34.04 -8.79
C ILE A 173 -12.80 -35.31 -9.14
N ALA A 174 -13.26 -36.47 -8.66
CA ALA A 174 -12.69 -37.75 -9.05
C ALA A 174 -13.21 -38.16 -10.43
N ASP A 175 -12.35 -38.74 -11.26
CA ASP A 175 -12.79 -39.32 -12.53
C ASP A 175 -13.87 -40.39 -12.27
N GLY A 176 -15.08 -40.16 -12.80
CA GLY A 176 -16.25 -41.02 -12.63
C GLY A 176 -17.36 -40.47 -11.73
N GLU A 177 -17.14 -39.34 -11.06
CA GLU A 177 -18.19 -38.57 -10.37
C GLU A 177 -18.47 -37.31 -11.21
N TYR A 178 -19.66 -37.24 -11.84
CA TYR A 178 -20.16 -36.07 -12.57
C TYR A 178 -21.31 -35.41 -11.82
#